data_AF-A0A1J3HXS8-F1
#
_entry.id   AF-A0A1J3HXS8-F1
#
_cell.length_a   1.000
_cell.length_b   1.000
_cell.length_c   1.000
_cell.angle_alpha   90.00
_cell.angle_beta   90.00
_cell.angle_gamma   90.00
#
_symmetry.space_group_name_H-M   'P 1'
#
loop_
_entity.id
_entity.type
_entity.pdbx_description
1 polymer ?
#
loop_
_entity_poly.entity_id
_entity_poly.type
_entity_poly.pdbx_seq_one_letter_code
_entity_poly.pdbx_strand_id
1 'polypeptide(L)'
;GVSVSIAFLLLLFIVSVCLLWLRKRNKKQQVNNSTPSMFEVIHEKISYGDLRNATDGFSSSNVIGSGSFGTVFKALLPTEKKVVAVKVLNLLIHGA
;
A
#
# COMPACT_ATOMS: atom_id res chain seq x y z
N GLY A 1 13.38 54.57 4.61
CA GLY A 1 13.19 53.87 5.89
C GLY A 1 12.04 52.89 5.81
N VAL A 2 10.81 53.40 5.85
CA VAL A 2 9.59 52.57 5.88
C VAL A 2 9.38 51.64 4.68
N SER A 3 9.78 52.05 3.47
CA SER A 3 9.67 51.21 2.26
C SER A 3 10.60 49.99 2.28
N VAL A 4 11.80 50.15 2.83
CA VAL A 4 12.78 49.07 3.01
C VAL A 4 12.25 48.06 4.04
N SER A 5 11.65 48.57 5.12
CA SER A 5 11.00 47.73 6.14
C SER A 5 9.83 46.92 5.56
N ILE A 6 9.01 47.52 4.70
CA ILE A 6 7.89 46.83 4.03
C ILE A 6 8.41 45.73 3.09
N ALA A 7 9.44 46.02 2.29
CA ALA A 7 10.05 45.03 1.39
C ALA A 7 10.62 43.81 2.15
N PHE A 8 11.27 44.05 3.28
CA PHE A 8 11.79 42.97 4.14
C PHE A 8 10.67 42.10 4.75
N LEU A 9 9.58 42.72 5.23
CA LEU A 9 8.45 41.99 5.78
C LEU A 9 7.75 41.12 4.74
N LEU A 10 7.58 41.63 3.50
CA LEU A 10 7.02 40.85 2.40
C LEU A 10 7.90 39.67 2.01
N LEU A 11 9.22 39.85 1.98
CA LEU A 11 10.16 38.78 1.69
C LEU A 11 10.08 37.64 2.72
N LEU A 12 10.05 37.99 4.03
CA LEU A 12 9.92 37.01 5.11
C LEU A 12 8.60 36.25 5.04
N PHE A 13 7.51 36.94 4.70
CA PHE A 13 6.19 36.31 4.54
C PHE A 13 6.19 35.29 3.40
N ILE A 14 6.77 35.64 2.24
CA ILE A 14 6.88 34.74 1.08
C ILE A 14 7.74 33.51 1.43
N VAL A 15 8.87 33.70 2.09
CA VAL A 15 9.75 32.60 2.54
C VAL A 15 9.01 31.68 3.53
N SER A 16 8.29 32.25 4.49
CA SER A 16 7.50 31.48 5.46
C SER A 16 6.42 30.63 4.77
N VAL A 17 5.64 31.22 3.85
CA VAL A 17 4.62 30.49 3.08
C VAL A 17 5.26 29.39 2.22
N CYS A 18 6.38 29.68 1.56
CA CYS A 18 7.13 28.71 0.77
C CYS A 18 7.60 27.53 1.65
N LEU A 19 8.19 27.80 2.81
CA LEU A 19 8.62 26.76 3.76
C LEU A 19 7.44 25.94 4.29
N LEU A 20 6.30 26.56 4.61
CA LEU A 20 5.08 25.87 5.04
C LEU A 20 4.51 24.98 3.92
N TRP A 21 4.54 25.45 2.67
CA TRP A 21 4.12 24.67 1.51
C TRP A 21 5.04 23.49 1.24
N LEU A 22 6.36 23.68 1.32
CA LEU A 22 7.35 22.61 1.20
C LEU A 22 7.20 21.58 2.33
N ARG A 23 7.01 22.04 3.58
CA ARG A 23 6.78 21.15 4.73
C ARG A 23 5.46 20.39 4.62
N LYS A 24 4.40 21.02 4.08
CA LYS A 24 3.12 20.36 3.75
C LYS A 24 3.26 19.36 2.61
N ARG A 25 4.07 19.66 1.59
CA ARG A 25 4.39 18.74 0.49
C ARG A 25 5.13 17.50 1.00
N ASN A 26 6.07 17.66 1.93
CA ASN A 26 6.80 16.55 2.56
C ASN A 26 5.89 15.72 3.50
N LYS A 27 4.96 16.34 4.23
CA LYS A 27 3.94 15.58 4.99
C LYS A 27 2.96 14.84 4.08
N LYS A 28 2.60 15.42 2.93
CA LYS A 28 1.78 14.75 1.92
C LYS A 28 2.53 13.62 1.22
N GLN A 29 3.86 13.59 1.16
CA GLN A 29 4.58 12.42 0.65
C GLN A 29 4.45 11.19 1.56
N GLN A 30 4.30 11.32 2.88
CA GLN A 30 3.96 10.15 3.72
C GLN A 30 2.52 9.65 3.55
N VAL A 31 1.59 10.49 3.05
CA VAL A 31 0.18 10.10 2.82
C VAL A 31 -0.10 9.77 1.35
N ASN A 32 0.75 10.22 0.42
CA ASN A 32 0.60 10.03 -1.02
C ASN A 32 1.59 9.03 -1.62
N ASN A 33 2.40 8.33 -0.81
CA ASN A 33 3.14 7.15 -1.27
C ASN A 33 2.23 5.92 -1.48
N SER A 34 0.92 6.08 -1.31
CA SER A 34 -0.09 5.08 -1.69
C SER A 34 -0.66 5.36 -3.08
N THR A 35 0.20 5.54 -4.09
CA THR A 35 -0.15 5.20 -5.47
C THR A 35 0.70 3.99 -5.87
N PRO A 36 0.07 2.92 -6.37
CA PRO A 36 0.63 1.59 -6.36
C PRO A 36 1.71 1.52 -7.43
N SER A 37 2.96 1.50 -6.98
CA SER A 37 4.00 0.83 -7.75
C SER A 37 3.54 -0.62 -7.92
N MET A 38 2.97 -0.89 -9.10
CA MET A 38 2.42 -2.17 -9.54
C MET A 38 3.44 -3.32 -9.49
N PHE A 39 4.71 -3.04 -9.18
CA PHE A 39 5.80 -3.99 -9.33
C PHE A 39 6.97 -3.75 -8.36
N GLU A 40 6.75 -3.06 -7.23
CA GLU A 40 7.69 -3.14 -6.11
C GLU A 40 7.30 -4.33 -5.25
N VAL A 41 7.71 -5.46 -5.79
CA VAL A 41 7.76 -6.78 -5.19
C VAL A 41 8.05 -6.67 -3.70
N ILE A 42 7.00 -6.79 -2.88
CA ILE A 42 7.11 -7.26 -1.51
C ILE A 42 7.61 -8.71 -1.63
N HIS A 43 8.92 -8.90 -1.78
CA HIS A 43 9.59 -10.17 -1.44
C HIS A 43 9.78 -10.22 0.08
N GLU A 44 8.78 -9.80 0.85
CA GLU A 44 8.62 -10.39 2.17
C GLU A 44 8.28 -11.85 1.90
N LYS A 45 9.19 -12.74 2.32
CA LYS A 45 9.08 -14.16 2.06
C LYS A 45 7.90 -14.71 2.85
N ILE A 46 6.72 -14.74 2.24
CA ILE A 46 5.52 -15.30 2.84
C ILE A 46 5.69 -16.83 2.89
N SER A 47 5.63 -17.41 4.09
CA SER A 47 5.65 -18.85 4.25
C SER A 47 4.27 -19.45 3.94
N TYR A 48 4.24 -20.75 3.62
CA TYR A 48 2.96 -21.46 3.50
C TYR A 48 2.16 -21.41 4.82
N GLY A 49 2.84 -21.43 5.97
CA GLY A 49 2.20 -21.28 7.28
C GLY A 49 1.47 -19.95 7.43
N ASP A 50 2.04 -18.87 6.90
CA ASP A 50 1.41 -17.55 6.91
C ASP A 50 0.15 -17.52 6.04
N LEU A 51 0.21 -18.09 4.83
CA LEU A 51 -0.96 -18.22 3.95
C LEU A 51 -2.05 -19.07 4.60
N ARG A 52 -1.67 -20.20 5.21
CA ARG A 52 -2.59 -21.10 5.89
C ARG A 52 -3.27 -20.38 7.07
N ASN A 53 -2.52 -19.67 7.90
CA ASN A 53 -3.09 -18.94 9.03
C ASN A 53 -3.96 -17.77 8.56
N ALA A 54 -3.50 -17.03 7.55
CA ALA A 54 -4.23 -15.87 7.00
C ALA A 54 -5.56 -16.25 6.32
N THR A 55 -5.67 -17.49 5.83
CA THR A 55 -6.89 -18.07 5.20
C THR A 55 -7.71 -18.94 6.16
N ASP A 56 -7.39 -18.96 7.45
CA ASP A 56 -8.02 -19.84 8.45
C ASP A 56 -7.99 -21.31 8.02
N GLY A 57 -6.82 -21.81 7.64
CA GLY A 57 -6.63 -23.17 7.16
C GLY A 57 -7.22 -23.44 5.77
N PHE A 58 -7.37 -22.42 4.93
CA PHE A 58 -8.15 -22.49 3.68
C PHE A 58 -9.62 -22.87 3.92
N SER A 59 -10.23 -22.29 4.95
CA SER A 59 -11.64 -22.50 5.29
C SER A 59 -12.57 -22.12 4.15
N SER A 60 -13.65 -22.87 3.98
CA SER A 60 -14.69 -22.59 2.96
C SER A 60 -15.37 -21.24 3.17
N SER A 61 -15.40 -20.72 4.41
CA SER A 61 -15.91 -19.39 4.73
C SER A 61 -15.11 -18.26 4.08
N ASN A 62 -13.85 -18.52 3.71
CA ASN A 62 -12.97 -17.57 3.07
C ASN A 62 -12.92 -17.72 1.54
N VAL A 63 -13.68 -18.64 0.93
CA VAL A 63 -13.72 -18.78 -0.53
C VAL A 63 -14.39 -17.56 -1.16
N ILE A 64 -13.71 -16.96 -2.13
CA ILE A 64 -14.24 -15.84 -2.94
C ILE A 64 -14.48 -16.24 -4.40
N GLY A 65 -13.97 -17.40 -4.83
CA GLY A 65 -14.24 -17.96 -6.14
C GLY A 65 -13.60 -19.33 -6.34
N SER A 66 -14.20 -20.16 -7.20
CA SER A 66 -13.64 -21.45 -7.60
C SER A 66 -13.86 -21.68 -9.09
N GLY A 67 -12.89 -22.29 -9.76
CA GLY A 67 -12.94 -22.62 -11.17
C GLY A 67 -12.00 -23.77 -11.51
N SER A 68 -11.85 -24.08 -12.79
CA SER A 68 -11.01 -25.20 -13.26
C SER A 68 -9.59 -25.13 -12.71
N PHE A 69 -8.95 -23.97 -12.76
CA PHE A 69 -7.57 -23.78 -12.32
C PHE A 69 -7.37 -23.76 -10.79
N GLY A 70 -8.44 -23.90 -10.00
CA GLY A 70 -8.37 -23.97 -8.54
C GLY A 70 -9.30 -22.98 -7.82
N THR A 71 -9.02 -22.76 -6.54
CA THR A 71 -9.90 -22.01 -5.62
C THR A 71 -9.17 -20.79 -5.07
N VAL A 72 -9.87 -19.67 -5.01
CA VAL A 72 -9.36 -18.39 -4.51
C VAL A 72 -9.97 -18.13 -3.14
N PHE A 73 -9.10 -17.85 -2.17
CA PHE A 73 -9.46 -17.56 -0.79
C PHE A 73 -9.13 -16.10 -0.44
N LYS A 74 -9.98 -15.47 0.35
CA LYS A 74 -9.68 -14.23 1.07
C LYS A 74 -8.69 -14.55 2.19
N ALA A 75 -7.65 -13.72 2.32
CA ALA A 75 -6.67 -13.84 3.38
C ALA A 75 -6.37 -12.48 4.00
N LEU A 76 -6.10 -12.45 5.32
CA LEU A 76 -5.61 -11.28 6.03
C LEU A 76 -4.14 -11.48 6.42
N LEU A 77 -3.22 -10.81 5.73
CA LEU A 77 -1.78 -10.93 6.01
C LEU A 77 -1.41 -10.20 7.31
N PRO A 78 -0.70 -10.85 8.25
CA PRO A 78 -0.41 -10.29 9.56
C PRO A 78 0.57 -9.10 9.53
N THR A 79 1.56 -9.08 8.64
CA THR A 79 2.56 -8.00 8.60
C THR A 79 1.94 -6.63 8.29
N GLU A 80 0.93 -6.58 7.42
CA GLU A 80 0.37 -5.31 6.91
C GLU A 80 -1.12 -5.11 7.21
N LYS A 81 -1.78 -6.05 7.92
CA LYS A 81 -3.26 -6.12 8.04
C LYS A 81 -3.95 -5.95 6.67
N LYS A 82 -3.31 -6.49 5.64
CA LYS A 82 -3.72 -6.33 4.26
C LYS A 82 -4.59 -7.50 3.84
N VAL A 83 -5.74 -7.20 3.25
CA VAL A 83 -6.60 -8.23 2.66
C VAL A 83 -6.09 -8.55 1.26
N VAL A 84 -5.84 -9.83 0.99
CA VAL A 84 -5.36 -10.33 -0.30
C VAL A 84 -6.17 -11.55 -0.76
N ALA A 85 -6.00 -11.91 -2.03
CA ALA A 85 -6.54 -13.14 -2.61
C ALA A 85 -5.42 -14.19 -2.75
N VAL A 86 -5.63 -15.39 -2.18
CA VAL A 86 -4.73 -16.52 -2.28
C VAL A 86 -5.34 -17.57 -3.19
N LYS A 87 -4.73 -17.81 -4.36
CA LYS A 87 -5.19 -18.84 -5.30
C LYS A 87 -4.46 -20.16 -5.03
N VAL A 88 -5.21 -21.17 -4.62
CA VAL A 88 -4.75 -22.56 -4.49
C VAL A 88 -4.99 -23.25 -5.82
N LEU A 89 -3.91 -23.65 -6.50
CA LEU A 89 -3.97 -24.23 -7.85
C LEU A 89 -4.35 -25.70 -7.83
N ASN A 90 -5.17 -26.12 -8.80
CA ASN A 90 -5.37 -27.52 -9.10
C ASN A 90 -4.20 -28.03 -9.96
N LEU A 91 -3.28 -28.78 -9.35
CA LEU A 91 -2.05 -29.26 -10.01
C LEU A 91 -2.29 -30.31 -11.10
N LEU A 92 -3.49 -30.88 -11.20
CA LEU A 92 -3.85 -31.81 -12.27
C LEU A 92 -4.12 -31.07 -13.59
N ILE A 93 -4.45 -29.78 -13.50
CA ILE A 93 -4.75 -28.94 -14.66
C ILE A 93 -3.50 -28.12 -14.97
N HIS A 94 -2.91 -28.43 -16.12
CA HIS A 94 -1.81 -27.66 -16.66
C HIS A 94 -2.39 -26.36 -17.24
N GLY A 95 -1.69 -25.24 -17.01
CA GLY A 95 -2.09 -23.95 -17.56
C GLY A 95 -2.16 -23.96 -19.09
N ALA A 96 -2.81 -22.95 -19.66
CA ALA A 96 -2.75 -22.69 -21.10
C ALA A 96 -1.35 -22.22 -21.52
#